data_AF-A0A439DHI3-F1
#
_entry.id   AF-A0A439DHI3-F1
#
_cell.length_a   1.000
_cell.length_b   1.000
_cell.length_c   1.000
_cell.angle_alpha   90.00
_cell.angle_beta   90.00
_cell.angle_gamma   90.00
#
_symmetry.space_group_name_H-M   'P 1'
#
loop_
_entity.id
_entity.type
_entity.pdbx_description
1 polymer ?
#
loop_
_entity_poly.entity_id
_entity_poly.type
_entity_poly.pdbx_seq_one_letter_code
_entity_poly.pdbx_strand_id
1 'polypeptide(L)'
;MASEKAPAENMLWGGRFTGRYPRQHCLCPRNAKSGIISNDEFAEIERGLREVQKEWEADTFIIMPNDEDIHTANERRLGEIIGKDTAGKLHTGRSRNEQVVYDMRMWLRDQIREIESQLVAFIEVIAACAEAKVGIIMPGYTHLQRAMVVMWSQNLLSFDFNFSSDLERLRGTLKRVNRSPLGCGALAGNSFNIDRDMMAEELGFKGLLRNSMNAVADRDFVTEFLQWGSMFMQHISRWAEDLILYSSTEFSFVSIADAYSTRSSLMPQKKNPDGLGPRKAYPTISDSVQIANGVLTTLTIRPDRMRAALDPFMLATDLADYLVRKGVPFRERHHISGRCVVKSEEPGVPMNELSLKQLQAIDSRFVEDVLDTFNYETSVEMRSAKGGTSRACVLEQVKVLKAIYNYAFWGWRDEQDTDQYNVDSQSAEAQDQEMSDVDEVDQDTGDPNHTGGVSVPAPAQDSPQSPDQQQGTYYTYHFIFTLESTNLGEGIPNPSHLQLLATYPLMYFIQYGAYTVESEKESIPQGFANLGRYLNKIDLFQDTTIM
;
A
#
# COMPACT_ATOMS: atom_id res chain seq x y z
N MET A 1 7.51 34.52 18.90
CA MET A 1 6.94 33.16 18.96
C MET A 1 6.16 32.79 17.68
N ALA A 2 6.57 33.28 16.50
CA ALA A 2 5.93 32.99 15.21
C ALA A 2 6.80 32.12 14.28
N SER A 3 8.02 31.74 14.69
CA SER A 3 9.00 31.06 13.83
C SER A 3 8.87 29.53 13.76
N GLU A 4 7.97 28.92 14.52
CA GLU A 4 7.82 27.44 14.56
C GLU A 4 6.53 26.91 13.89
N LYS A 5 5.61 27.79 13.45
CA LYS A 5 4.31 27.36 12.89
C LYS A 5 4.35 26.95 11.41
N ALA A 6 5.40 27.28 10.66
CA ALA A 6 5.41 27.15 9.19
C ALA A 6 6.07 25.91 8.53
N PRO A 7 6.57 24.84 9.20
CA PRO A 7 7.34 23.82 8.46
C PRO A 7 6.53 22.95 7.46
N ALA A 8 5.24 22.65 7.68
CA ALA A 8 4.45 21.88 6.71
C ALA A 8 3.91 22.71 5.55
N GLU A 9 3.45 23.93 5.79
CA GLU A 9 2.92 24.81 4.74
C GLU A 9 4.02 25.38 3.85
N ASN A 10 5.24 25.47 4.38
CA ASN A 10 6.43 25.67 3.58
C ASN A 10 6.59 24.56 2.53
N MET A 11 6.00 23.37 2.65
CA MET A 11 6.05 22.36 1.56
C MET A 11 5.10 22.67 0.40
N LEU A 12 4.04 23.45 0.63
CA LEU A 12 3.06 23.84 -0.41
C LEU A 12 3.60 24.92 -1.35
N TRP A 13 4.70 25.59 -0.99
CA TRP A 13 5.38 26.55 -1.88
C TRP A 13 6.92 26.49 -1.87
N GLY A 14 7.54 26.13 -0.74
CA GLY A 14 8.97 25.92 -0.53
C GLY A 14 9.41 24.45 -0.41
N GLY A 15 8.52 23.49 -0.66
CA GLY A 15 8.86 22.07 -0.79
C GLY A 15 9.36 21.80 -2.20
N ARG A 16 10.54 22.33 -2.56
CA ARG A 16 11.22 22.13 -3.86
C ARG A 16 10.24 21.88 -5.01
N PHE A 17 9.55 22.92 -5.48
CA PHE A 17 8.88 22.83 -6.77
C PHE A 17 9.93 22.36 -7.79
N THR A 18 9.79 21.13 -8.26
CA THR A 18 10.63 20.56 -9.31
C THR A 18 10.27 21.25 -10.63
N GLY A 19 10.83 22.44 -10.83
CA GLY A 19 11.03 23.06 -12.14
C GLY A 19 9.79 23.50 -12.93
N ARG A 20 8.61 23.68 -12.32
CA ARG A 20 7.44 24.23 -13.03
C ARG A 20 6.71 25.27 -12.19
N TYR A 21 6.99 26.53 -12.52
CA TYR A 21 6.22 27.77 -12.32
C TYR A 21 5.00 27.72 -11.37
N PRO A 22 4.83 28.65 -10.40
CA PRO A 22 3.63 28.71 -9.57
C PRO A 22 2.41 28.94 -10.47
N ARG A 23 1.66 27.87 -10.76
CA ARG A 23 0.45 27.95 -11.60
C ARG A 23 -0.76 28.48 -10.82
N GLN A 24 -0.54 28.98 -9.61
CA GLN A 24 -1.55 29.75 -8.87
C GLN A 24 -2.06 30.95 -9.69
N HIS A 25 -1.41 31.38 -10.77
CA HIS A 25 -1.87 32.52 -11.58
C HIS A 25 -2.80 32.17 -12.72
N CYS A 26 -3.28 30.92 -12.89
CA CYS A 26 -4.18 30.59 -14.02
C CYS A 26 -5.47 31.44 -14.08
N LEU A 27 -5.89 32.03 -12.96
CA LEU A 27 -6.99 33.01 -12.91
C LEU A 27 -6.60 34.39 -13.47
N CYS A 28 -5.33 34.79 -13.40
CA CYS A 28 -4.86 36.10 -13.85
C CYS A 28 -4.98 36.33 -15.37
N PRO A 29 -4.54 35.43 -16.27
CA PRO A 29 -4.76 35.59 -17.69
C PRO A 29 -6.24 35.69 -18.06
N ARG A 30 -7.14 35.18 -17.20
CA ARG A 30 -8.58 35.11 -17.46
C ARG A 30 -9.33 36.28 -16.87
N ASN A 31 -8.88 36.76 -15.71
CA ASN A 31 -9.20 38.10 -15.22
C ASN A 31 -8.74 39.16 -16.23
N ALA A 32 -7.64 38.94 -16.96
CA ALA A 32 -7.23 39.82 -18.05
C ALA A 32 -8.21 39.74 -19.24
N LYS A 33 -8.56 38.52 -19.66
CA LYS A 33 -9.56 38.31 -20.73
C LYS A 33 -10.96 38.80 -20.40
N SER A 34 -11.38 38.77 -19.12
CA SER A 34 -12.67 39.29 -18.66
C SER A 34 -12.65 40.79 -18.35
N GLY A 35 -11.50 41.45 -18.54
CA GLY A 35 -11.33 42.89 -18.32
C GLY A 35 -11.26 43.31 -16.85
N ILE A 36 -11.08 42.36 -15.94
CA ILE A 36 -10.92 42.60 -14.49
C ILE A 36 -9.53 43.17 -14.18
N ILE A 37 -8.51 42.72 -14.90
CA ILE A 37 -7.16 43.30 -14.86
C ILE A 37 -6.73 43.68 -16.28
N SER A 38 -5.87 44.69 -16.42
CA SER A 38 -5.29 45.01 -17.74
C SER A 38 -4.20 44.00 -18.14
N ASN A 39 -3.85 43.95 -19.43
CA ASN A 39 -2.73 43.11 -19.88
C ASN A 39 -1.39 43.56 -19.27
N ASP A 40 -1.21 44.85 -19.00
CA ASP A 40 -0.02 45.38 -18.36
C ASP A 40 0.02 44.96 -16.89
N GLU A 41 -1.10 45.04 -16.17
CA GLU A 41 -1.23 44.55 -14.79
C GLU A 41 -0.98 43.04 -14.72
N PHE A 42 -1.48 42.29 -15.70
CA PHE A 42 -1.20 40.87 -15.82
C PHE A 42 0.31 40.58 -15.97
N ALA A 43 0.99 41.29 -16.88
CA ALA A 43 2.42 41.12 -17.10
C ALA A 43 3.25 41.50 -15.86
N GLU A 44 2.86 42.56 -15.15
CA GLU A 44 3.50 42.97 -13.89
C GLU A 44 3.33 41.92 -12.79
N ILE A 45 2.10 41.41 -12.60
CA ILE A 45 1.81 40.32 -11.67
C ILE A 45 2.67 39.12 -12.02
N GLU A 46 2.64 38.67 -13.27
CA GLU A 46 3.43 37.53 -13.74
C GLU A 46 4.92 37.71 -13.43
N ARG A 47 5.51 38.87 -13.76
CA ARG A 47 6.92 39.19 -13.47
C ARG A 47 7.21 39.11 -11.97
N GLY A 48 6.40 39.77 -11.14
CA GLY A 48 6.60 39.82 -9.70
C GLY A 48 6.58 38.42 -9.07
N LEU A 49 5.71 37.54 -9.54
CA LEU A 49 5.63 36.16 -9.05
C LEU A 49 6.83 35.31 -9.48
N ARG A 50 7.41 35.58 -10.67
CA ARG A 50 8.71 34.97 -11.05
C ARG A 50 9.83 35.38 -10.11
N GLU A 51 9.81 36.62 -9.64
CA GLU A 51 10.80 37.12 -8.69
C GLU A 51 10.61 36.48 -7.30
N VAL A 52 9.38 36.40 -6.80
CA VAL A 52 9.07 35.66 -5.57
C VAL A 52 9.53 34.21 -5.68
N GLN A 53 9.25 33.53 -6.79
CA GLN A 53 9.71 32.16 -7.03
C GLN A 53 11.24 32.03 -6.94
N LYS A 54 11.99 32.93 -7.57
CA LYS A 54 13.46 32.92 -7.50
C LYS A 54 13.98 33.08 -6.08
N GLU A 55 13.30 33.88 -5.25
CA GLU A 55 13.68 34.04 -3.85
C GLU A 55 13.47 32.77 -3.03
N TRP A 56 12.38 32.03 -3.29
CA TRP A 56 12.16 30.72 -2.69
C TRP A 56 13.19 29.69 -3.17
N GLU A 57 13.49 29.66 -4.47
CA GLU A 57 14.50 28.75 -5.04
C GLU A 57 15.92 29.03 -4.54
N ALA A 58 16.21 30.29 -4.21
CA ALA A 58 17.51 30.71 -3.67
C ALA A 58 17.59 30.68 -2.14
N ASP A 59 16.54 30.23 -1.44
CA ASP A 59 16.41 30.29 0.03
C ASP A 59 16.63 31.72 0.60
N THR A 60 16.32 32.76 -0.18
CA THR A 60 16.44 34.17 0.22
C THR A 60 15.11 34.80 0.64
N PHE A 61 13.99 34.11 0.42
CA PHE A 61 12.67 34.59 0.85
C PHE A 61 12.59 34.67 2.38
N ILE A 62 12.16 35.81 2.91
CA ILE A 62 12.03 36.03 4.35
C ILE A 62 10.56 35.95 4.75
N ILE A 63 10.22 34.93 5.55
CA ILE A 63 8.91 34.80 6.20
C ILE A 63 8.87 35.77 7.39
N MET A 64 7.82 36.59 7.44
CA MET A 64 7.63 37.60 8.47
C MET A 64 6.73 37.08 9.59
N PRO A 65 6.86 37.56 10.84
CA PRO A 65 6.02 37.11 11.96
C PRO A 65 4.51 37.33 11.77
N ASN A 66 4.12 38.24 10.87
CA ASN A 66 2.73 38.56 10.57
C ASN A 66 2.19 37.80 9.34
N ASP A 67 3.01 36.94 8.72
CA ASP A 67 2.55 36.04 7.67
C ASP A 67 1.78 34.90 8.34
N GLU A 68 0.45 34.90 8.18
CA GLU A 68 -0.42 33.87 8.78
C GLU A 68 -0.16 32.49 8.15
N ASP A 69 -0.08 32.48 6.83
CA ASP A 69 0.11 31.29 6.00
C ASP A 69 1.02 31.61 4.81
N ILE A 70 1.37 30.57 4.05
CA ILE A 70 2.22 30.70 2.87
C ILE A 70 1.61 31.58 1.77
N HIS A 71 0.29 31.66 1.70
CA HIS A 71 -0.38 32.48 0.71
C HIS A 71 -0.22 33.97 1.03
N THR A 72 -0.39 34.32 2.31
CA THR A 72 -0.22 35.67 2.85
C THR A 72 1.22 36.14 2.70
N ALA A 73 2.19 35.25 2.94
CA ALA A 73 3.61 35.54 2.71
C ALA A 73 3.88 35.90 1.24
N ASN A 74 3.38 35.10 0.30
CA ASN A 74 3.58 35.32 -1.13
C ASN A 74 2.83 36.56 -1.64
N GLU A 75 1.60 36.80 -1.19
CA GLU A 75 0.82 37.99 -1.52
C GLU A 75 1.48 39.26 -0.98
N ARG A 76 2.01 39.22 0.25
CA ARG A 76 2.82 40.31 0.83
C ARG A 76 4.04 40.59 -0.02
N ARG A 77 4.86 39.56 -0.30
CA ARG A 77 6.10 39.73 -1.05
C ARG A 77 5.84 40.24 -2.46
N LEU A 78 4.79 39.75 -3.11
CA LEU A 78 4.36 40.28 -4.40
C LEU A 78 4.03 41.77 -4.30
N GLY A 79 3.27 42.20 -3.29
CA GLY A 79 2.95 43.60 -3.06
C GLY A 79 4.16 44.50 -2.80
N GLU A 80 5.23 43.96 -2.22
CA GLU A 80 6.51 44.67 -2.04
C GLU A 80 7.27 44.86 -3.37
N ILE A 81 7.10 43.95 -4.33
CA ILE A 81 7.79 43.98 -5.63
C ILE A 81 7.07 44.85 -6.65
N ILE A 82 5.73 44.70 -6.78
CA ILE A 82 4.95 45.35 -7.85
C ILE A 82 3.98 46.41 -7.36
N GLY A 83 3.96 46.69 -6.06
CA GLY A 83 3.01 47.60 -5.43
C GLY A 83 1.70 46.93 -5.01
N LYS A 84 1.14 47.40 -3.88
CA LYS A 84 -0.03 46.80 -3.23
C LYS A 84 -1.30 46.82 -4.09
N ASP A 85 -1.51 47.89 -4.85
CA ASP A 85 -2.73 48.06 -5.64
C ASP A 85 -2.82 47.04 -6.78
N THR A 86 -1.72 46.83 -7.51
CA THR A 86 -1.63 45.84 -8.58
C THR A 86 -1.62 44.42 -8.02
N ALA A 87 -0.85 44.17 -6.95
CA ALA A 87 -0.80 42.85 -6.31
C ALA A 87 -2.15 42.42 -5.72
N GLY A 88 -2.91 43.35 -5.14
CA GLY A 88 -4.24 43.06 -4.57
C GLY A 88 -5.25 42.53 -5.59
N LYS A 89 -5.07 42.84 -6.89
CA LYS A 89 -5.93 42.35 -7.96
C LYS A 89 -5.72 40.86 -8.27
N LEU A 90 -4.62 40.25 -7.84
CA LEU A 90 -4.38 38.80 -7.97
C LEU A 90 -5.45 37.98 -7.25
N HIS A 91 -5.99 38.48 -6.13
CA HIS A 91 -6.97 37.77 -5.32
C HIS A 91 -8.41 37.95 -5.83
N THR A 92 -8.63 38.79 -6.86
CA THR A 92 -9.98 39.04 -7.37
C THR A 92 -10.59 37.77 -7.97
N GLY A 93 -11.76 37.37 -7.46
CA GLY A 93 -12.45 36.15 -7.86
C GLY A 93 -11.91 34.87 -7.24
N ARG A 94 -11.04 34.98 -6.24
CA ARG A 94 -10.46 33.82 -5.54
C ARG A 94 -10.94 33.79 -4.10
N SER A 95 -11.00 32.60 -3.56
CA SER A 95 -11.10 32.39 -2.12
C SER A 95 -9.96 31.54 -1.63
N ARG A 96 -9.55 31.77 -0.38
CA ARG A 96 -8.59 30.90 0.30
C ARG A 96 -9.07 29.44 0.38
N ASN A 97 -10.39 29.22 0.50
CA ASN A 97 -11.00 27.89 0.62
C ASN A 97 -10.71 26.96 -0.58
N GLU A 98 -10.88 27.44 -1.81
CA GLU A 98 -10.56 26.65 -3.00
C GLU A 98 -9.05 26.60 -3.26
N GLN A 99 -8.32 27.67 -2.90
CA GLN A 99 -6.90 27.79 -3.17
C GLN A 99 -6.09 26.77 -2.37
N VAL A 100 -6.40 26.62 -1.08
CA VAL A 100 -5.72 25.63 -0.22
C VAL A 100 -5.96 24.20 -0.71
N VAL A 101 -7.18 23.88 -1.16
CA VAL A 101 -7.49 22.54 -1.70
C VAL A 101 -6.79 22.30 -3.02
N TYR A 102 -6.72 23.33 -3.87
CA TYR A 102 -5.96 23.28 -5.12
C TYR A 102 -4.48 22.98 -4.85
N ASP A 103 -3.86 23.71 -3.93
CA ASP A 103 -2.44 23.54 -3.62
C ASP A 103 -2.17 22.17 -3.01
N MET A 104 -3.00 21.70 -2.08
CA MET A 104 -2.91 20.34 -1.52
C MET A 104 -3.02 19.25 -2.59
N ARG A 105 -3.98 19.36 -3.51
CA ARG A 105 -4.18 18.37 -4.58
C ARG A 105 -3.03 18.39 -5.59
N MET A 106 -2.52 19.56 -5.94
CA MET A 106 -1.36 19.66 -6.83
C MET A 106 -0.11 19.07 -6.20
N TRP A 107 0.19 19.45 -4.96
CA TRP A 107 1.32 18.91 -4.22
C TRP A 107 1.22 17.40 -4.11
N LEU A 108 0.08 16.88 -3.64
CA LEU A 108 -0.10 15.44 -3.45
C LEU A 108 -0.03 14.66 -4.78
N ARG A 109 -0.58 15.20 -5.87
CA ARG A 109 -0.46 14.61 -7.21
C ARG A 109 1.00 14.43 -7.61
N ASP A 110 1.83 15.44 -7.38
CA ASP A 110 3.22 15.41 -7.80
C ASP A 110 4.05 14.50 -6.87
N GLN A 111 3.73 14.47 -5.57
CA GLN A 111 4.30 13.49 -4.63
C GLN A 111 3.92 12.04 -4.98
N ILE A 112 2.66 11.78 -5.34
CA ILE A 112 2.21 10.45 -5.78
C ILE A 112 2.98 10.00 -7.01
N ARG A 113 3.24 10.89 -7.99
CA ARG A 113 4.03 10.56 -9.19
C ARG A 113 5.48 10.22 -8.87
N GLU A 114 6.08 10.94 -7.93
CA GLU A 114 7.44 10.64 -7.47
C GLU A 114 7.51 9.27 -6.80
N ILE A 115 6.58 9.01 -5.87
CA ILE A 115 6.46 7.71 -5.19
C ILE A 115 6.17 6.59 -6.19
N GLU A 116 5.29 6.81 -7.16
CA GLU A 116 4.97 5.86 -8.22
C GLU A 116 6.24 5.47 -9.00
N SER A 117 7.03 6.44 -9.43
CA SER A 117 8.30 6.21 -10.14
C SER A 117 9.27 5.36 -9.32
N GLN A 118 9.42 5.68 -8.04
CA GLN A 118 10.29 4.92 -7.13
C GLN A 118 9.79 3.50 -6.89
N LEU A 119 8.47 3.33 -6.74
CA LEU A 119 7.84 2.03 -6.52
C LEU A 119 7.96 1.14 -7.75
N VAL A 120 7.75 1.69 -8.95
CA VAL A 120 8.00 0.98 -10.22
C VAL A 120 9.45 0.51 -10.31
N ALA A 121 10.42 1.40 -10.02
CA ALA A 121 11.83 1.03 -10.03
C ALA A 121 12.15 -0.08 -9.01
N PHE A 122 11.51 -0.07 -7.83
CA PHE A 122 11.70 -1.10 -6.82
C PHE A 122 11.14 -2.47 -7.27
N ILE A 123 9.92 -2.49 -7.82
CA ILE A 123 9.28 -3.68 -8.39
C ILE A 123 10.13 -4.26 -9.54
N GLU A 124 10.65 -3.40 -10.41
CA GLU A 124 11.57 -3.79 -11.49
C GLU A 124 12.83 -4.51 -10.96
N VAL A 125 13.43 -3.97 -9.89
CA VAL A 125 14.60 -4.58 -9.24
C VAL A 125 14.25 -5.91 -8.59
N ILE A 126 13.08 -6.04 -7.98
CA ILE A 126 12.59 -7.32 -7.45
C ILE A 126 12.46 -8.36 -8.56
N ALA A 127 11.73 -8.05 -9.63
CA ALA A 127 11.51 -8.95 -10.75
C ALA A 127 12.84 -9.38 -11.40
N ALA A 128 13.76 -8.44 -11.62
CA ALA A 128 15.09 -8.74 -12.15
C ALA A 128 15.92 -9.62 -11.21
N CYS A 129 15.87 -9.36 -9.89
CA CYS A 129 16.54 -10.18 -8.89
C CYS A 129 15.98 -11.61 -8.85
N ALA A 130 14.66 -11.75 -8.93
CA ALA A 130 13.99 -13.05 -8.97
C ALA A 130 14.39 -13.84 -10.23
N GLU A 131 14.40 -13.20 -11.39
CA GLU A 131 14.78 -13.80 -12.68
C GLU A 131 16.25 -14.24 -12.71
N ALA A 132 17.16 -13.41 -12.20
CA ALA A 132 18.59 -13.72 -12.17
C ALA A 132 18.96 -14.88 -11.23
N LYS A 133 18.11 -15.17 -10.24
CA LYS A 133 18.39 -16.12 -9.15
C LYS A 133 17.45 -17.33 -9.13
N VAL A 134 16.79 -17.58 -10.26
CA VAL A 134 15.92 -18.75 -10.45
C VAL A 134 16.74 -20.03 -10.27
N GLY A 135 16.25 -20.92 -9.39
CA GLY A 135 16.89 -22.20 -9.08
C GLY A 135 17.57 -22.27 -7.72
N ILE A 136 17.71 -21.14 -7.01
CA ILE A 136 18.07 -21.18 -5.58
C ILE A 136 16.86 -21.69 -4.80
N ILE A 137 17.05 -22.81 -4.10
CA ILE A 137 16.02 -23.41 -3.25
C ILE A 137 16.27 -23.06 -1.78
N MET A 138 15.19 -22.91 -1.03
CA MET A 138 15.19 -22.59 0.39
C MET A 138 13.99 -23.27 1.08
N PRO A 139 14.02 -23.41 2.41
CA PRO A 139 12.82 -23.78 3.14
C PRO A 139 11.77 -22.66 3.06
N GLY A 140 10.54 -23.02 2.71
CA GLY A 140 9.36 -22.20 2.90
C GLY A 140 8.85 -22.31 4.33
N TYR A 141 8.32 -21.23 4.87
CA TYR A 141 7.94 -21.14 6.28
C TYR A 141 6.44 -20.92 6.47
N THR A 142 5.87 -21.63 7.43
CA THR A 142 4.54 -21.38 7.99
C THR A 142 4.67 -21.40 9.50
N HIS A 143 4.17 -20.36 10.21
CA HIS A 143 4.40 -20.20 11.65
C HIS A 143 5.90 -20.21 12.04
N LEU A 144 6.76 -19.70 11.16
CA LEU A 144 8.23 -19.74 11.28
C LEU A 144 8.82 -21.17 11.39
N GLN A 145 8.02 -22.20 11.06
CA GLN A 145 8.46 -23.59 10.94
C GLN A 145 8.69 -23.94 9.48
N ARG A 146 9.71 -24.77 9.21
CA ARG A 146 10.01 -25.27 7.87
C ARG A 146 8.85 -26.15 7.41
N ALA A 147 8.28 -25.83 6.24
CA ALA A 147 7.14 -26.54 5.69
C ALA A 147 7.54 -27.31 4.42
N MET A 148 7.68 -26.60 3.30
CA MET A 148 7.97 -27.18 1.98
C MET A 148 9.17 -26.49 1.36
N VAL A 149 9.81 -27.14 0.39
CA VAL A 149 10.88 -26.50 -0.39
C VAL A 149 10.26 -25.52 -1.38
N VAL A 150 10.81 -24.31 -1.43
CA VAL A 150 10.41 -23.25 -2.37
C VAL A 150 11.64 -22.64 -3.03
N MET A 151 11.45 -21.95 -4.14
CA MET A 151 12.51 -21.11 -4.72
C MET A 151 12.62 -19.80 -3.94
N TRP A 152 13.85 -19.32 -3.74
CA TRP A 152 14.11 -17.96 -3.27
C TRP A 152 13.38 -16.92 -4.12
N SER A 153 13.39 -17.10 -5.44
CA SER A 153 12.65 -16.25 -6.37
C SER A 153 11.14 -16.23 -6.07
N GLN A 154 10.53 -17.37 -5.70
CA GLN A 154 9.11 -17.41 -5.32
C GLN A 154 8.84 -16.61 -4.04
N ASN A 155 9.70 -16.73 -3.02
CA ASN A 155 9.60 -15.93 -1.80
C ASN A 155 9.71 -14.43 -2.12
N LEU A 156 10.68 -14.03 -2.94
CA LEU A 156 10.88 -12.64 -3.31
C LEU A 156 9.69 -12.08 -4.10
N LEU A 157 9.17 -12.81 -5.09
CA LEU A 157 8.01 -12.41 -5.87
C LEU A 157 6.73 -12.31 -5.03
N SER A 158 6.62 -13.07 -3.93
CA SER A 158 5.47 -12.96 -3.03
C SER A 158 5.31 -11.55 -2.42
N PHE A 159 6.42 -10.84 -2.19
CA PHE A 159 6.40 -9.45 -1.77
C PHE A 159 6.08 -8.50 -2.93
N ASP A 160 6.60 -8.80 -4.12
CA ASP A 160 6.38 -7.99 -5.32
C ASP A 160 4.90 -7.91 -5.72
N PHE A 161 4.16 -9.00 -5.55
CA PHE A 161 2.71 -8.98 -5.77
C PHE A 161 1.96 -8.07 -4.78
N ASN A 162 2.44 -7.92 -3.54
CA ASN A 162 1.88 -6.94 -2.60
C ASN A 162 2.17 -5.50 -3.09
N PHE A 163 3.43 -5.22 -3.45
CA PHE A 163 3.83 -3.90 -3.93
C PHE A 163 3.19 -3.52 -5.27
N SER A 164 2.97 -4.50 -6.15
CA SER A 164 2.23 -4.32 -7.40
C SER A 164 0.75 -3.99 -7.16
N SER A 165 0.13 -4.60 -6.14
CA SER A 165 -1.21 -4.23 -5.69
C SER A 165 -1.23 -2.80 -5.12
N ASP A 166 -0.21 -2.42 -4.35
CA ASP A 166 -0.08 -1.05 -3.83
C ASP A 166 0.11 -0.03 -4.95
N LEU A 167 0.86 -0.37 -6.01
CA LEU A 167 1.04 0.47 -7.19
C LEU A 167 -0.29 0.70 -7.92
N GLU A 168 -1.10 -0.34 -8.08
CA GLU A 168 -2.44 -0.22 -8.66
C GLU A 168 -3.33 0.73 -7.83
N ARG A 169 -3.30 0.57 -6.50
CA ARG A 169 -4.05 1.43 -5.57
C ARG A 169 -3.60 2.89 -5.65
N LEU A 170 -2.28 3.12 -5.66
CA LEU A 170 -1.69 4.45 -5.77
C LEU A 170 -2.14 5.16 -7.06
N ARG A 171 -2.11 4.45 -8.20
CA ARG A 171 -2.61 4.93 -9.49
C ARG A 171 -4.10 5.24 -9.44
N GLY A 172 -4.88 4.42 -8.74
CA GLY A 172 -6.29 4.68 -8.45
C GLY A 172 -6.50 5.99 -7.69
N THR A 173 -5.77 6.19 -6.60
CA THR A 173 -5.81 7.42 -5.78
C THR A 173 -5.43 8.64 -6.61
N LEU A 174 -4.39 8.55 -7.45
CA LEU A 174 -3.96 9.64 -8.35
C LEU A 174 -5.11 10.15 -9.24
N LYS A 175 -5.98 9.25 -9.76
CA LYS A 175 -7.14 9.64 -10.59
C LYS A 175 -8.12 10.54 -9.84
N ARG A 176 -8.31 10.32 -8.53
CA ARG A 176 -9.20 11.10 -7.66
C ARG A 176 -8.53 12.38 -7.14
N VAL A 177 -7.23 12.34 -6.85
CA VAL A 177 -6.46 13.54 -6.49
C VAL A 177 -6.42 14.53 -7.65
N ASN A 178 -6.25 14.06 -8.89
CA ASN A 178 -6.05 14.90 -10.08
C ASN A 178 -7.35 15.50 -10.67
N ARG A 179 -8.17 16.11 -9.81
CA ARG A 179 -9.37 16.90 -10.16
C ARG A 179 -9.26 18.33 -9.62
N SER A 180 -9.59 19.32 -10.45
CA SER A 180 -9.41 20.73 -10.12
C SER A 180 -10.56 21.26 -9.24
N PRO A 181 -10.26 21.89 -8.08
CA PRO A 181 -11.23 22.64 -7.29
C PRO A 181 -11.31 24.12 -7.69
N LEU A 182 -10.43 24.64 -8.56
CA LEU A 182 -10.39 26.07 -8.88
C LEU A 182 -11.66 26.53 -9.61
N GLY A 183 -12.10 27.74 -9.25
CA GLY A 183 -13.34 28.38 -9.66
C GLY A 183 -14.57 28.05 -8.81
N CYS A 184 -14.38 27.41 -7.65
CA CYS A 184 -15.42 27.17 -6.66
C CYS A 184 -15.63 28.37 -5.71
N GLY A 185 -14.72 29.35 -5.73
CA GLY A 185 -14.78 30.49 -4.82
C GLY A 185 -14.75 30.04 -3.38
N ALA A 186 -15.47 30.76 -2.51
CA ALA A 186 -15.55 30.39 -1.10
C ALA A 186 -16.36 29.12 -0.86
N LEU A 187 -17.45 28.92 -1.62
CA LEU A 187 -18.32 27.73 -1.59
C LEU A 187 -19.35 27.69 -2.73
N ALA A 188 -19.71 28.83 -3.33
CA ALA A 188 -20.84 28.95 -4.26
C ALA A 188 -20.46 29.06 -5.75
N GLY A 189 -19.17 28.92 -6.07
CA GLY A 189 -18.64 29.20 -7.41
C GLY A 189 -18.05 30.61 -7.52
N ASN A 190 -17.50 30.90 -8.71
CA ASN A 190 -16.91 32.18 -9.06
C ASN A 190 -17.92 33.05 -9.86
N SER A 191 -18.03 34.33 -9.50
CA SER A 191 -19.01 35.27 -10.10
C SER A 191 -18.56 35.95 -11.40
N PHE A 192 -17.35 35.65 -11.89
CA PHE A 192 -16.72 36.34 -13.01
C PHE A 192 -16.74 35.55 -14.31
N ASN A 193 -17.62 34.54 -14.41
CA ASN A 193 -17.80 33.69 -15.59
C ASN A 193 -16.48 33.14 -16.16
N ILE A 194 -15.63 32.62 -15.25
CA ILE A 194 -14.34 32.05 -15.62
C ILE A 194 -14.51 30.65 -16.26
N ASP A 195 -13.63 30.34 -17.20
CA ASP A 195 -13.56 29.02 -17.82
C ASP A 195 -12.77 28.04 -16.94
N ARG A 196 -13.50 27.19 -16.21
CA ARG A 196 -12.91 26.22 -15.28
C ARG A 196 -12.22 25.06 -16.00
N ASP A 197 -12.80 24.57 -17.10
CA ASP A 197 -12.29 23.41 -17.82
C ASP A 197 -10.93 23.71 -18.43
N MET A 198 -10.80 24.86 -19.10
CA MET A 198 -9.53 25.30 -19.66
C MET A 198 -8.48 25.58 -18.56
N MET A 199 -8.85 26.14 -17.40
CA MET A 199 -7.91 26.26 -16.28
C MET A 199 -7.42 24.88 -15.80
N ALA A 200 -8.32 23.92 -15.66
CA ALA A 200 -7.97 22.57 -15.24
C ALA A 200 -7.00 21.90 -16.23
N GLU A 201 -7.25 22.06 -17.52
CA GLU A 201 -6.38 21.58 -18.60
C GLU A 201 -4.98 22.22 -18.54
N GLU A 202 -4.90 23.56 -18.46
CA GLU A 202 -3.63 24.29 -18.34
C GLU A 202 -2.81 23.81 -17.13
N LEU A 203 -3.50 23.45 -16.04
CA LEU A 203 -2.93 22.96 -14.77
C LEU A 203 -2.59 21.47 -14.78
N GLY A 204 -2.97 20.73 -15.82
CA GLY A 204 -2.73 19.30 -15.97
C GLY A 204 -3.68 18.41 -15.13
N PHE A 205 -4.80 18.97 -14.67
CA PHE A 205 -5.89 18.20 -14.10
C PHE A 205 -6.66 17.45 -15.19
N LYS A 206 -7.26 16.31 -14.83
CA LYS A 206 -8.05 15.50 -15.79
C LYS A 206 -9.53 15.82 -15.78
N GLY A 207 -9.95 16.81 -15.00
CA GLY A 207 -11.29 17.34 -14.98
C GLY A 207 -11.57 18.13 -13.71
N LEU A 208 -12.83 18.54 -13.54
CA LEU A 208 -13.28 19.39 -12.45
C LEU A 208 -13.90 18.58 -11.31
N LEU A 209 -13.82 19.12 -10.10
CA LEU A 209 -14.81 18.84 -9.06
C LEU A 209 -16.11 19.59 -9.41
N ARG A 210 -17.20 18.83 -9.52
CA ARG A 210 -18.46 19.30 -10.11
C ARG A 210 -19.27 20.20 -9.18
N ASN A 211 -19.18 20.01 -7.86
CA ASN A 211 -19.93 20.79 -6.89
C ASN A 211 -18.97 21.66 -6.06
N SER A 212 -19.25 22.96 -5.98
CA SER A 212 -18.35 23.93 -5.34
C SER A 212 -18.26 23.76 -3.83
N MET A 213 -19.35 23.41 -3.14
CA MET A 213 -19.36 23.17 -1.70
C MET A 213 -18.57 21.92 -1.35
N ASN A 214 -18.78 20.84 -2.11
CA ASN A 214 -17.98 19.62 -1.97
C ASN A 214 -16.50 19.90 -2.26
N ALA A 215 -16.18 20.62 -3.32
CA ALA A 215 -14.79 20.89 -3.72
C ALA A 215 -13.98 21.63 -2.65
N VAL A 216 -14.60 22.54 -1.89
CA VAL A 216 -13.90 23.29 -0.83
C VAL A 216 -13.86 22.53 0.50
N ALA A 217 -14.86 21.71 0.80
CA ALA A 217 -15.01 21.01 2.08
C ALA A 217 -14.33 19.62 2.09
N ASP A 218 -14.37 18.89 0.98
CA ASP A 218 -13.91 17.49 0.88
C ASP A 218 -12.40 17.33 1.14
N ARG A 219 -12.04 16.28 1.89
CA ARG A 219 -10.65 15.87 2.15
C ARG A 219 -10.46 14.35 1.98
N ASP A 220 -11.40 13.65 1.36
CA ASP A 220 -11.33 12.19 1.18
C ASP A 220 -10.05 11.76 0.45
N PHE A 221 -9.59 12.58 -0.51
CA PHE A 221 -8.34 12.34 -1.25
C PHE A 221 -7.10 12.29 -0.36
N VAL A 222 -7.10 12.97 0.80
CA VAL A 222 -6.02 12.91 1.79
C VAL A 222 -6.13 11.61 2.58
N THR A 223 -7.31 11.30 3.11
CA THR A 223 -7.57 10.07 3.87
C THR A 223 -7.25 8.82 3.04
N GLU A 224 -7.62 8.83 1.77
CA GLU A 224 -7.35 7.73 0.84
C GLU A 224 -5.84 7.52 0.64
N PHE A 225 -5.06 8.60 0.50
CA PHE A 225 -3.60 8.49 0.42
C PHE A 225 -2.98 7.99 1.73
N LEU A 226 -3.51 8.42 2.89
CA LEU A 226 -3.06 7.92 4.20
C LEU A 226 -3.35 6.43 4.38
N GLN A 227 -4.52 5.98 3.95
CA GLN A 227 -4.90 4.58 3.95
C GLN A 227 -3.95 3.76 3.05
N TRP A 228 -3.72 4.23 1.82
CA TRP A 228 -2.76 3.61 0.91
C TRP A 228 -1.36 3.51 1.55
N GLY A 229 -0.85 4.61 2.11
CA GLY A 229 0.46 4.63 2.76
C GLY A 229 0.56 3.67 3.94
N SER A 230 -0.52 3.51 4.71
CA SER A 230 -0.58 2.57 5.82
C SER A 230 -0.48 1.11 5.34
N MET A 231 -1.21 0.76 4.28
CA MET A 231 -1.14 -0.58 3.68
C MET A 231 0.25 -0.87 3.10
N PHE A 232 0.80 0.08 2.36
CA PHE A 232 2.15 -0.04 1.78
C PHE A 232 3.20 -0.29 2.88
N MET A 233 3.14 0.46 3.98
CA MET A 233 4.08 0.29 5.09
C MET A 233 3.92 -1.05 5.83
N GLN A 234 2.73 -1.65 5.84
CA GLN A 234 2.53 -3.02 6.34
C GLN A 234 3.21 -4.07 5.44
N HIS A 235 3.21 -3.87 4.13
CA HIS A 235 3.93 -4.75 3.21
C HIS A 235 5.45 -4.58 3.33
N ILE A 236 5.93 -3.35 3.46
CA ILE A 236 7.35 -3.05 3.73
C ILE A 236 7.79 -3.69 5.06
N SER A 237 6.99 -3.60 6.12
CA SER A 237 7.37 -4.17 7.41
C SER A 237 7.48 -5.70 7.36
N ARG A 238 6.56 -6.38 6.65
CA ARG A 238 6.64 -7.83 6.46
C ARG A 238 7.88 -8.23 5.65
N TRP A 239 8.20 -7.49 4.59
CA TRP A 239 9.42 -7.71 3.80
C TRP A 239 10.69 -7.48 4.62
N ALA A 240 10.71 -6.41 5.43
CA ALA A 240 11.81 -6.08 6.33
C ALA A 240 12.02 -7.17 7.39
N GLU A 241 10.94 -7.68 7.99
CA GLU A 241 11.00 -8.73 9.01
C GLU A 241 11.66 -10.01 8.46
N ASP A 242 11.24 -10.48 7.28
CA ASP A 242 11.85 -11.65 6.63
C ASP A 242 13.36 -11.45 6.41
N LEU A 243 13.78 -10.27 5.92
CA LEU A 243 15.20 -9.98 5.72
C LEU A 243 15.98 -9.83 7.03
N ILE A 244 15.38 -9.27 8.07
CA ILE A 244 15.97 -9.19 9.41
C ILE A 244 16.24 -10.62 9.91
N LEU A 245 15.22 -11.49 9.86
CA LEU A 245 15.34 -12.90 10.26
C LEU A 245 16.37 -13.65 9.41
N TYR A 246 16.33 -13.52 8.09
CA TYR A 246 17.25 -14.18 7.16
C TYR A 246 18.70 -13.70 7.29
N SER A 247 18.91 -12.48 7.79
CA SER A 247 20.24 -11.91 8.04
C SER A 247 20.85 -12.29 9.39
N SER A 248 20.04 -12.86 10.30
CA SER A 248 20.51 -13.36 11.60
C SER A 248 21.59 -14.43 11.47
N THR A 249 22.34 -14.65 12.54
CA THR A 249 23.37 -15.71 12.57
C THR A 249 22.75 -17.10 12.45
N GLU A 250 21.55 -17.29 13.00
CA GLU A 250 20.81 -18.54 13.06
C GLU A 250 20.35 -18.99 11.67
N PHE A 251 19.88 -18.05 10.83
CA PHE A 251 19.47 -18.34 9.46
C PHE A 251 20.63 -18.22 8.48
N SER A 252 21.34 -17.09 8.51
CA SER A 252 22.47 -16.80 7.61
C SER A 252 22.15 -16.98 6.12
N PHE A 253 20.91 -16.77 5.69
CA PHE A 253 20.47 -16.90 4.30
C PHE A 253 20.91 -15.71 3.45
N VAL A 254 20.92 -14.52 4.04
CA VAL A 254 21.31 -13.28 3.37
C VAL A 254 22.32 -12.50 4.20
N SER A 255 22.98 -11.53 3.58
CA SER A 255 23.80 -10.54 4.26
C SER A 255 23.53 -9.16 3.67
N ILE A 256 23.22 -8.22 4.56
CA ILE A 256 22.95 -6.83 4.20
C ILE A 256 24.26 -6.07 4.06
N ALA A 257 24.33 -5.20 3.06
CA ALA A 257 25.49 -4.37 2.78
C ALA A 257 25.73 -3.33 3.88
N ASP A 258 27.00 -2.95 4.07
CA ASP A 258 27.39 -2.03 5.14
C ASP A 258 26.75 -0.66 5.02
N ALA A 259 26.41 -0.21 3.80
CA ALA A 259 25.69 1.05 3.57
C ALA A 259 24.31 1.08 4.24
N TYR A 260 23.70 -0.09 4.50
CA TYR A 260 22.36 -0.21 5.08
C TYR A 260 22.34 -0.95 6.43
N SER A 261 23.52 -1.18 7.03
CA SER A 261 23.65 -1.87 8.32
C SER A 261 24.67 -1.16 9.22
N THR A 262 24.45 -1.12 10.53
CA THR A 262 25.51 -0.70 11.46
C THR A 262 26.34 -1.89 11.93
N ARG A 263 27.63 -1.64 12.20
CA ARG A 263 28.52 -2.64 12.81
C ARG A 263 28.87 -2.24 14.22
N SER A 264 29.02 -3.23 15.10
CA SER A 264 29.60 -3.00 16.42
C SER A 264 31.10 -2.72 16.30
N SER A 265 31.60 -1.72 17.04
CA SER A 265 33.02 -1.44 17.15
C SER A 265 33.83 -2.57 17.80
N LEU A 266 33.18 -3.42 18.61
CA LEU A 266 33.80 -4.54 19.33
C LEU A 266 33.64 -5.88 18.60
N MET A 267 32.59 -6.04 17.79
CA MET A 267 32.26 -7.30 17.10
C MET A 267 32.11 -7.06 15.60
N PRO A 268 33.19 -7.20 14.81
CA PRO A 268 33.20 -6.89 13.37
C PRO A 268 32.19 -7.70 12.54
N GLN A 269 31.82 -8.89 13.00
CA GLN A 269 30.85 -9.79 12.37
C GLN A 269 29.39 -9.44 12.68
N LYS A 270 29.13 -8.67 13.75
CA LYS A 270 27.77 -8.28 14.14
C LYS A 270 27.31 -7.10 13.28
N LYS A 271 26.45 -7.39 12.30
CA LYS A 271 25.76 -6.40 11.47
C LYS A 271 24.31 -6.26 11.94
N ASN A 272 23.89 -5.03 12.23
CA ASN A 272 22.51 -4.73 12.59
C ASN A 272 21.77 -4.17 11.35
N PRO A 273 20.60 -4.70 11.00
CA PRO A 273 19.85 -4.30 9.81
C PRO A 273 19.09 -2.95 10.00
N ASP A 274 19.76 -1.89 10.43
CA ASP A 274 19.10 -0.61 10.79
C ASP A 274 18.43 0.12 9.61
N GLY A 275 18.81 -0.22 8.37
CA GLY A 275 18.09 0.23 7.18
C GLY A 275 16.69 -0.37 7.04
N LEU A 276 16.43 -1.50 7.70
CA LEU A 276 15.15 -2.22 7.70
C LEU A 276 14.35 -2.01 9.00
N GLY A 277 15.00 -1.56 10.07
CA GLY A 277 14.37 -1.29 11.36
C GLY A 277 13.75 0.10 11.48
N PRO A 278 12.89 0.33 12.50
CA PRO A 278 12.33 1.65 12.76
C PRO A 278 13.45 2.64 13.14
N ARG A 279 13.71 3.63 12.26
CA ARG A 279 14.66 4.72 12.55
C ARG A 279 14.07 5.72 13.56
N LYS A 280 14.95 6.39 14.31
CA LYS A 280 14.61 7.52 15.19
C LYS A 280 14.12 8.78 14.46
N ALA A 281 14.41 8.88 13.16
CA ALA A 281 13.82 9.86 12.25
C ALA A 281 12.79 9.12 11.41
N TYR A 282 11.53 9.53 11.47
CA TYR A 282 10.43 8.90 10.75
C TYR A 282 10.71 8.97 9.24
N PRO A 283 11.08 7.85 8.57
CA PRO A 283 11.32 7.88 7.14
C PRO A 283 9.99 8.18 6.44
N THR A 284 10.03 9.03 5.41
CA THR A 284 8.86 9.19 4.55
C THR A 284 8.64 7.90 3.75
N ILE A 285 7.45 7.74 3.15
CA ILE A 285 7.17 6.62 2.23
C ILE A 285 8.21 6.58 1.10
N SER A 286 8.58 7.76 0.57
CA SER A 286 9.63 7.94 -0.45
C SER A 286 10.98 7.39 0.02
N ASP A 287 11.43 7.79 1.21
CA ASP A 287 12.69 7.30 1.79
C ASP A 287 12.66 5.78 1.97
N SER A 288 11.52 5.23 2.41
CA SER A 288 11.36 3.80 2.67
C SER A 288 11.51 2.97 1.38
N VAL A 289 10.90 3.41 0.28
CA VAL A 289 11.05 2.76 -1.04
C VAL A 289 12.49 2.83 -1.52
N GLN A 290 13.14 4.00 -1.42
CA GLN A 290 14.52 4.17 -1.88
C GLN A 290 15.51 3.30 -1.09
N ILE A 291 15.34 3.24 0.24
CA ILE A 291 16.17 2.39 1.11
C ILE A 291 15.93 0.93 0.78
N ALA A 292 14.66 0.49 0.63
CA ALA A 292 14.32 -0.87 0.28
C ALA A 292 14.97 -1.30 -1.05
N ASN A 293 14.91 -0.43 -2.06
CA ASN A 293 15.55 -0.64 -3.35
C ASN A 293 17.07 -0.80 -3.23
N GLY A 294 17.71 0.06 -2.45
CA GLY A 294 19.14 0.01 -2.18
C GLY A 294 19.58 -1.26 -1.44
N VAL A 295 18.81 -1.66 -0.41
CA VAL A 295 19.04 -2.91 0.32
C VAL A 295 18.96 -4.10 -0.62
N LEU A 296 17.91 -4.20 -1.44
CA LEU A 296 17.71 -5.35 -2.32
C LEU A 296 18.79 -5.44 -3.40
N THR A 297 19.15 -4.30 -4.00
CA THR A 297 20.19 -4.22 -5.06
C THR A 297 21.56 -4.67 -4.55
N THR A 298 21.85 -4.44 -3.26
CA THR A 298 23.14 -4.78 -2.64
C THR A 298 23.10 -6.04 -1.77
N LEU A 299 21.95 -6.73 -1.73
CA LEU A 299 21.73 -7.90 -0.90
C LEU A 299 22.59 -9.08 -1.37
N THR A 300 23.41 -9.62 -0.48
CA THR A 300 24.17 -10.84 -0.76
C THR A 300 23.38 -12.06 -0.31
N ILE A 301 23.06 -12.96 -1.23
CA ILE A 301 22.36 -14.22 -0.96
C ILE A 301 23.38 -15.35 -0.80
N ARG A 302 23.12 -16.30 0.10
CA ARG A 302 23.98 -17.46 0.39
C ARG A 302 23.24 -18.76 0.04
N PRO A 303 23.27 -19.21 -1.24
CA PRO A 303 22.55 -20.40 -1.68
C PRO A 303 22.92 -21.66 -0.88
N ASP A 304 24.20 -21.83 -0.53
CA ASP A 304 24.68 -22.98 0.23
C ASP A 304 24.03 -23.05 1.62
N ARG A 305 23.80 -21.90 2.27
CA ARG A 305 23.15 -21.83 3.59
C ARG A 305 21.66 -22.12 3.48
N MET A 306 20.99 -21.60 2.45
CA MET A 306 19.58 -21.90 2.17
C MET A 306 19.37 -23.39 1.89
N ARG A 307 20.25 -24.00 1.09
CA ARG A 307 20.22 -25.44 0.79
C ARG A 307 20.53 -26.29 2.03
N ALA A 308 21.51 -25.90 2.83
CA ALA A 308 21.85 -26.62 4.08
C ALA A 308 20.75 -26.57 5.13
N ALA A 309 19.80 -25.63 5.04
CA ALA A 309 18.64 -25.54 5.92
C ALA A 309 17.46 -26.42 5.49
N LEU A 310 17.57 -27.10 4.33
CA LEU A 310 16.56 -28.06 3.90
C LEU A 310 16.64 -29.33 4.73
N ASP A 311 15.46 -29.86 5.06
CA ASP A 311 15.32 -31.05 5.86
C ASP A 311 14.53 -32.10 5.07
N PRO A 312 14.99 -33.37 5.01
CA PRO A 312 14.28 -34.43 4.31
C PRO A 312 12.83 -34.62 4.78
N PHE A 313 12.50 -34.30 6.04
CA PHE A 313 11.11 -34.34 6.53
C PHE A 313 10.16 -33.43 5.75
N MET A 314 10.66 -32.36 5.13
CA MET A 314 9.87 -31.49 4.27
C MET A 314 9.30 -32.22 3.04
N LEU A 315 9.98 -33.30 2.60
CA LEU A 315 9.56 -34.15 1.48
C LEU A 315 8.55 -35.25 1.88
N ALA A 316 8.13 -35.30 3.15
CA ALA A 316 7.07 -36.23 3.57
C ALA A 316 5.76 -35.95 2.82
N THR A 317 5.50 -34.68 2.50
CA THR A 317 4.35 -34.29 1.69
C THR A 317 4.45 -34.80 0.25
N ASP A 318 5.65 -34.78 -0.35
CA ASP A 318 5.92 -35.33 -1.68
C ASP A 318 5.75 -36.86 -1.71
N LEU A 319 6.17 -37.55 -0.65
CA LEU A 319 5.92 -38.99 -0.48
C LEU A 319 4.42 -39.30 -0.39
N ALA A 320 3.67 -38.47 0.34
CA ALA A 320 2.22 -38.58 0.41
C ALA A 320 1.57 -38.32 -0.96
N ASP A 321 2.07 -37.38 -1.76
CA ASP A 321 1.57 -37.09 -3.11
C ASP A 321 1.91 -38.22 -4.10
N TYR A 322 3.07 -38.87 -3.96
CA TYR A 322 3.39 -40.11 -4.67
C TYR A 322 2.35 -41.20 -4.43
N LEU A 323 1.94 -41.42 -3.18
CA LEU A 323 0.90 -42.39 -2.85
C LEU A 323 -0.46 -42.02 -3.47
N VAL A 324 -0.82 -40.73 -3.50
CA VAL A 324 -2.04 -40.28 -4.21
C VAL A 324 -2.01 -40.68 -5.68
N ARG A 325 -0.87 -40.50 -6.36
CA ARG A 325 -0.71 -40.89 -7.77
C ARG A 325 -0.82 -42.39 -7.99
N LYS A 326 -0.55 -43.21 -6.97
CA LYS A 326 -0.79 -44.67 -6.97
C LYS A 326 -2.22 -45.06 -6.56
N GLY A 327 -3.12 -44.09 -6.39
CA GLY A 327 -4.53 -44.32 -6.05
C GLY A 327 -4.82 -44.48 -4.56
N VAL A 328 -3.88 -44.14 -3.68
CA VAL A 328 -4.08 -44.26 -2.22
C VAL A 328 -4.96 -43.11 -1.68
N PRO A 329 -6.06 -43.40 -0.97
CA PRO A 329 -6.92 -42.38 -0.38
C PRO A 329 -6.21 -41.47 0.64
N PHE A 330 -6.69 -40.22 0.77
CA PHE A 330 -6.04 -39.17 1.57
C PHE A 330 -5.75 -39.52 3.04
N ARG A 331 -6.66 -40.24 3.71
CA ARG A 331 -6.45 -40.63 5.12
C ARG A 331 -5.35 -41.70 5.23
N GLU A 332 -5.37 -42.66 4.32
CA GLU A 332 -4.44 -43.78 4.30
C GLU A 332 -3.00 -43.32 3.98
N ARG A 333 -2.82 -42.41 3.01
CA ARG A 333 -1.49 -41.86 2.70
C ARG A 333 -0.84 -41.14 3.88
N HIS A 334 -1.61 -40.41 4.70
CA HIS A 334 -1.04 -39.66 5.82
C HIS A 334 -0.53 -40.61 6.90
N HIS A 335 -1.25 -41.71 7.14
CA HIS A 335 -0.77 -42.78 8.02
C HIS A 335 0.47 -43.48 7.45
N ILE A 336 0.53 -43.75 6.15
CA ILE A 336 1.71 -44.39 5.52
C ILE A 336 2.93 -43.46 5.57
N SER A 337 2.78 -42.19 5.18
CA SER A 337 3.85 -41.20 5.24
C SER A 337 4.31 -40.95 6.67
N GLY A 338 3.38 -40.86 7.64
CA GLY A 338 3.71 -40.71 9.05
C GLY A 338 4.49 -41.90 9.60
N ARG A 339 4.17 -43.13 9.18
CA ARG A 339 4.97 -44.32 9.52
C ARG A 339 6.38 -44.26 8.93
N CYS A 340 6.57 -43.66 7.75
CA CYS A 340 7.90 -43.46 7.17
C CYS A 340 8.72 -42.47 8.00
N VAL A 341 8.11 -41.37 8.45
CA VAL A 341 8.72 -40.39 9.37
C VAL A 341 9.15 -41.05 10.69
N VAL A 342 8.24 -41.77 11.35
CA VAL A 342 8.56 -42.52 12.58
C VAL A 342 9.68 -43.54 12.34
N LYS A 343 9.67 -44.21 11.18
CA LYS A 343 10.69 -45.20 10.82
C LYS A 343 12.06 -44.59 10.59
N SER A 344 12.16 -43.33 10.16
CA SER A 344 13.43 -42.59 10.08
C SER A 344 13.94 -42.14 11.46
N GLU A 345 13.04 -41.85 12.40
CA GLU A 345 13.42 -41.44 13.76
C GLU A 345 13.98 -42.60 14.60
N GLU A 346 13.41 -43.81 14.50
CA GLU A 346 13.87 -45.00 15.24
C GLU A 346 15.38 -45.29 15.12
N PRO A 347 15.98 -45.34 13.92
CA PRO A 347 17.41 -45.54 13.73
C PRO A 347 18.23 -44.23 13.75
N GLY A 348 17.58 -43.06 13.85
CA GLY A 348 18.23 -41.75 13.70
C GLY A 348 18.79 -41.50 12.30
N VAL A 349 18.17 -42.09 11.26
CA VAL A 349 18.62 -42.00 9.86
C VAL A 349 17.69 -41.06 9.10
N PRO A 350 18.20 -40.10 8.32
CA PRO A 350 17.37 -39.20 7.51
C PRO A 350 16.37 -39.94 6.63
N MET A 351 15.18 -39.37 6.41
CA MET A 351 14.10 -40.03 5.67
C MET A 351 14.48 -40.40 4.23
N ASN A 352 15.37 -39.62 3.60
CA ASN A 352 15.90 -39.88 2.26
C ASN A 352 16.95 -41.01 2.19
N GLU A 353 17.41 -41.52 3.33
CA GLU A 353 18.35 -42.65 3.42
C GLU A 353 17.65 -43.98 3.72
N LEU A 354 16.31 -43.98 3.86
CA LEU A 354 15.53 -45.21 3.98
C LEU A 354 15.63 -46.03 2.70
N SER A 355 16.07 -47.28 2.81
CA SER A 355 16.15 -48.20 1.67
C SER A 355 14.76 -48.56 1.15
N LEU A 356 14.67 -48.89 -0.14
CA LEU A 356 13.42 -49.35 -0.77
C LEU A 356 12.79 -50.53 0.00
N LYS A 357 13.60 -51.46 0.52
CA LYS A 357 13.11 -52.59 1.34
C LYS A 357 12.44 -52.12 2.63
N GLN A 358 12.98 -51.08 3.28
CA GLN A 358 12.38 -50.51 4.49
C GLN A 358 11.07 -49.80 4.18
N LEU A 359 10.99 -49.06 3.06
CA LEU A 359 9.76 -48.42 2.61
C LEU A 359 8.70 -49.49 2.24
N GLN A 360 9.07 -50.53 1.51
CA GLN A 360 8.20 -51.65 1.14
C GLN A 360 7.65 -52.42 2.35
N ALA A 361 8.42 -52.50 3.43
CA ALA A 361 7.94 -53.09 4.69
C ALA A 361 6.82 -52.26 5.34
N ILE A 362 6.75 -50.95 5.05
CA ILE A 362 5.65 -50.08 5.48
C ILE A 362 4.45 -50.23 4.54
N ASP A 363 4.69 -50.22 3.23
CA ASP A 363 3.66 -50.40 2.20
C ASP A 363 4.20 -51.00 0.91
N SER A 364 3.56 -52.08 0.43
CA SER A 364 3.99 -52.81 -0.78
C SER A 364 3.90 -52.00 -2.09
N ARG A 365 3.18 -50.87 -2.12
CA ARG A 365 3.03 -50.01 -3.31
C ARG A 365 4.26 -49.15 -3.60
N PHE A 366 5.23 -49.08 -2.68
CA PHE A 366 6.50 -48.42 -2.95
C PHE A 366 7.36 -49.26 -3.91
N VAL A 367 7.68 -48.68 -5.05
CA VAL A 367 8.61 -49.26 -6.03
C VAL A 367 9.77 -48.29 -6.25
N GLU A 368 10.71 -48.61 -7.13
CA GLU A 368 12.01 -47.90 -7.23
C GLU A 368 11.88 -46.38 -7.47
N ASP A 369 10.82 -45.95 -8.16
CA ASP A 369 10.47 -44.55 -8.43
C ASP A 369 10.14 -43.72 -7.16
N VAL A 370 9.92 -44.36 -6.00
CA VAL A 370 9.73 -43.65 -4.73
C VAL A 370 10.97 -42.85 -4.33
N LEU A 371 12.16 -43.32 -4.69
CA LEU A 371 13.43 -42.69 -4.31
C LEU A 371 13.58 -41.31 -4.93
N ASP A 372 12.96 -41.07 -6.09
CA ASP A 372 12.94 -39.78 -6.77
C ASP A 372 12.17 -38.70 -5.97
N THR A 373 11.27 -39.10 -5.07
CA THR A 373 10.53 -38.17 -4.20
C THR A 373 11.43 -37.46 -3.19
N PHE A 374 12.61 -38.00 -2.91
CA PHE A 374 13.59 -37.42 -1.99
C PHE A 374 14.53 -36.38 -2.65
N ASN A 375 14.22 -35.94 -3.87
CA ASN A 375 14.95 -34.91 -4.57
C ASN A 375 14.28 -33.53 -4.42
N TYR A 376 14.97 -32.58 -3.80
CA TYR A 376 14.44 -31.24 -3.54
C TYR A 376 14.11 -30.45 -4.81
N GLU A 377 14.91 -30.59 -5.88
CA GLU A 377 14.65 -29.92 -7.15
C GLU A 377 13.36 -30.43 -7.79
N THR A 378 13.14 -31.75 -7.75
CA THR A 378 11.93 -32.40 -8.25
C THR A 378 10.71 -31.97 -7.44
N SER A 379 10.84 -31.84 -6.12
CA SER A 379 9.76 -31.32 -5.25
C SER A 379 9.28 -29.93 -5.70
N VAL A 380 10.23 -29.04 -6.00
CA VAL A 380 9.93 -27.69 -6.46
C VAL A 380 9.31 -27.71 -7.87
N GLU A 381 9.85 -28.49 -8.80
CA GLU A 381 9.34 -28.57 -10.17
C GLU A 381 7.95 -29.23 -10.28
N MET A 382 7.60 -30.13 -9.36
CA MET A 382 6.25 -30.72 -9.29
C MET A 382 5.17 -29.68 -8.95
N ARG A 383 5.53 -28.55 -8.33
CA ARG A 383 4.60 -27.46 -7.98
C ARG A 383 4.44 -26.51 -9.15
N SER A 384 3.93 -27.05 -10.26
CA SER A 384 3.81 -26.41 -11.58
C SER A 384 2.40 -25.89 -11.91
N ALA A 385 1.46 -26.00 -10.97
CA ALA A 385 0.20 -25.27 -11.08
C ALA A 385 0.47 -23.75 -11.09
N LYS A 386 -0.35 -22.96 -11.80
CA LYS A 386 -0.18 -21.49 -11.89
C LYS A 386 -0.04 -20.86 -10.49
N GLY A 387 0.94 -19.98 -10.34
CA GLY A 387 1.33 -19.39 -9.05
C GLY A 387 2.20 -20.29 -8.16
N GLY A 388 2.54 -21.50 -8.62
CA GLY A 388 3.45 -22.41 -7.93
C GLY A 388 4.91 -22.00 -8.01
N THR A 389 5.76 -22.73 -7.30
CA THR A 389 7.19 -22.43 -7.15
C THR A 389 8.09 -23.06 -8.22
N SER A 390 7.54 -23.82 -9.19
CA SER A 390 8.35 -24.40 -10.26
C SER A 390 9.06 -23.32 -11.08
N ARG A 391 10.15 -23.68 -11.77
CA ARG A 391 10.91 -22.73 -12.60
C ARG A 391 10.03 -22.02 -13.62
N ALA A 392 9.18 -22.79 -14.29
CA ALA A 392 8.27 -22.27 -15.31
C ALA A 392 7.28 -21.27 -14.73
N CYS A 393 6.68 -21.57 -13.56
CA CYS A 393 5.72 -20.69 -12.90
C CYS A 393 6.35 -19.42 -12.36
N VAL A 394 7.57 -19.47 -11.82
CA VAL A 394 8.30 -18.28 -11.37
C VAL A 394 8.59 -17.36 -12.55
N LEU A 395 9.03 -17.90 -13.68
CA LEU A 395 9.28 -17.10 -14.89
C LEU A 395 7.98 -16.54 -15.49
N GLU A 396 6.87 -17.28 -15.40
CA GLU A 396 5.53 -16.76 -15.76
C GLU A 396 5.14 -15.58 -14.87
N GLN A 397 5.31 -15.70 -13.55
CA GLN A 397 5.04 -14.62 -12.59
C GLN A 397 5.89 -13.37 -12.88
N VAL A 398 7.18 -13.53 -13.19
CA VAL A 398 8.05 -12.42 -13.61
C VAL A 398 7.49 -11.72 -14.85
N LYS A 399 6.99 -12.47 -15.84
CA LYS A 399 6.38 -11.88 -17.04
C LYS A 399 5.10 -11.10 -16.71
N VAL A 400 4.26 -11.63 -15.83
CA VAL A 400 3.04 -10.96 -15.35
C VAL A 400 3.39 -9.64 -14.67
N LEU A 401 4.36 -9.64 -13.76
CA LEU A 401 4.81 -8.44 -13.05
C LEU A 401 5.38 -7.41 -14.02
N LYS A 402 6.24 -7.85 -14.97
CA LYS A 402 6.72 -7.02 -16.09
C LYS A 402 5.57 -6.34 -16.83
N ALA A 403 4.47 -7.04 -17.09
CA ALA A 403 3.32 -6.43 -17.74
C ALA A 403 2.65 -5.37 -16.84
N ILE A 404 2.46 -5.63 -15.54
CA ILE A 404 1.78 -4.74 -14.59
C ILE A 404 2.49 -3.37 -14.48
N TYR A 405 3.81 -3.36 -14.30
CA TYR A 405 4.53 -2.10 -14.14
C TYR A 405 4.81 -1.40 -15.49
N ASN A 406 4.98 -2.14 -16.59
CA ASN A 406 5.05 -1.56 -17.94
C ASN A 406 3.71 -1.00 -18.43
N TYR A 407 2.58 -1.45 -17.86
CA TYR A 407 1.24 -0.96 -18.22
C TYR A 407 1.09 0.56 -18.03
N ALA A 408 1.94 1.20 -17.21
CA ALA A 408 1.95 2.67 -17.10
C ALA A 408 2.72 3.41 -18.20
N PHE A 409 3.47 2.72 -19.07
CA PHE A 409 4.12 3.37 -20.21
C PHE A 409 3.30 3.25 -21.51
N TRP A 410 2.41 2.25 -21.61
CA TRP A 410 1.65 1.90 -22.83
C TRP A 410 0.12 1.94 -22.65
N GLY A 411 -0.42 2.94 -21.96
CA GLY A 411 -1.87 3.00 -21.73
C GLY A 411 -2.41 4.29 -21.11
N TRP A 412 -1.70 5.41 -21.27
CA TRP A 412 -2.24 6.77 -21.06
C TRP A 412 -2.43 7.51 -22.41
N ARG A 413 -2.56 6.74 -23.49
CA ARG A 413 -3.36 7.14 -24.65
C ARG A 413 -4.79 6.68 -24.37
N ASP A 414 -5.75 7.50 -24.77
CA ASP A 414 -7.17 7.42 -24.45
C ASP A 414 -7.76 5.99 -24.42
N GLU A 415 -8.78 5.81 -23.57
CA GLU A 415 -9.60 4.59 -23.40
C GLU A 415 -10.40 4.18 -24.67
N GLN A 416 -9.82 4.30 -25.87
CA GLN A 416 -10.43 3.86 -27.14
C GLN A 416 -9.77 2.61 -27.75
N ASP A 417 -8.71 2.05 -27.16
CA ASP A 417 -7.91 0.98 -27.81
C ASP A 417 -7.78 -0.35 -27.00
N THR A 418 -8.66 -0.60 -26.02
CA THR A 418 -8.59 -1.84 -25.20
C THR A 418 -9.29 -3.07 -25.81
N ASP A 419 -9.76 -3.03 -27.05
CA ASP A 419 -10.42 -4.18 -27.69
C ASP A 419 -9.47 -5.20 -28.33
N GLN A 420 -8.14 -5.00 -28.25
CA GLN A 420 -7.19 -5.82 -29.01
C GLN A 420 -6.56 -7.01 -28.26
N TYR A 421 -6.95 -7.30 -27.02
CA TYR A 421 -6.45 -8.48 -26.27
C TYR A 421 -7.52 -9.53 -25.96
N ASN A 422 -8.53 -9.64 -26.83
CA ASN A 422 -9.50 -10.73 -26.79
C ASN A 422 -9.60 -11.41 -28.17
N VAL A 423 -8.49 -11.96 -28.65
CA VAL A 423 -8.47 -12.84 -29.82
C VAL A 423 -7.64 -14.07 -29.48
N ASP A 424 -8.23 -15.01 -28.75
CA ASP A 424 -7.83 -16.43 -28.74
C ASP A 424 -8.82 -17.34 -27.97
N SER A 425 -10.08 -16.93 -27.84
CA SER A 425 -11.15 -17.75 -27.23
C SER A 425 -12.40 -17.90 -28.10
N GLN A 426 -12.43 -17.33 -29.32
CA GLN A 426 -13.59 -17.39 -30.24
C GLN A 426 -13.32 -18.16 -31.54
N SER A 427 -12.19 -18.85 -31.69
CA SER A 427 -11.87 -19.65 -32.88
C SER A 427 -12.09 -21.16 -32.73
N ALA A 428 -12.65 -21.63 -31.60
CA ALA A 428 -12.84 -23.06 -31.33
C ALA A 428 -14.30 -23.55 -31.34
N GLU A 429 -15.30 -22.67 -31.48
CA GLU A 429 -16.73 -23.06 -31.43
C GLU A 429 -17.52 -22.78 -32.72
N ALA A 430 -16.86 -22.30 -33.79
CA ALA A 430 -17.53 -21.98 -35.06
C ALA A 430 -17.36 -23.06 -36.15
N GLN A 431 -17.04 -24.29 -35.76
CA GLN A 431 -16.99 -25.44 -36.67
C GLN A 431 -17.65 -26.66 -36.03
N ASP A 432 -18.94 -26.56 -35.73
CA ASP A 432 -19.82 -27.72 -35.81
C ASP A 432 -21.29 -27.31 -35.92
N GLN A 433 -21.90 -27.76 -37.01
CA GLN A 433 -23.34 -28.04 -37.17
C GLN A 433 -24.29 -26.89 -37.54
N GLU A 434 -24.23 -26.54 -38.82
CA GLU A 434 -25.46 -26.44 -39.65
C GLU A 434 -26.16 -27.81 -39.69
N MET A 435 -27.37 -27.92 -39.13
CA MET A 435 -28.48 -28.75 -39.64
C MET A 435 -29.66 -28.74 -38.65
N SER A 436 -30.70 -27.96 -38.95
CA SER A 436 -32.10 -28.43 -39.11
C SER A 436 -33.08 -27.26 -38.99
N ASP A 437 -33.64 -26.89 -40.14
CA ASP A 437 -34.91 -26.17 -40.26
C ASP A 437 -36.06 -27.07 -39.76
N VAL A 438 -36.95 -26.53 -38.91
CA VAL A 438 -38.40 -26.78 -38.98
C VAL A 438 -39.16 -25.56 -38.40
N ASP A 439 -40.15 -25.13 -39.16
CA ASP A 439 -41.15 -24.08 -38.94
C ASP A 439 -42.03 -24.24 -37.67
N GLU A 440 -42.52 -23.13 -37.10
CA GLU A 440 -43.95 -22.70 -37.14
C GLU A 440 -44.34 -21.65 -36.05
N VAL A 441 -44.84 -20.51 -36.55
CA VAL A 441 -46.10 -19.79 -36.20
C VAL A 441 -46.32 -19.19 -34.78
N ASP A 442 -46.22 -17.84 -34.75
CA ASP A 442 -47.22 -16.84 -34.32
C ASP A 442 -48.27 -17.17 -33.23
N GLN A 443 -48.32 -16.38 -32.14
CA GLN A 443 -49.54 -15.66 -31.72
C GLN A 443 -49.37 -14.75 -30.49
N ASP A 444 -49.83 -13.52 -30.70
CA ASP A 444 -50.11 -12.41 -29.80
C ASP A 444 -51.37 -12.69 -28.94
N THR A 445 -51.37 -12.39 -27.63
CA THR A 445 -52.53 -11.87 -26.86
C THR A 445 -52.09 -11.41 -25.47
N GLY A 446 -52.44 -10.18 -25.10
CA GLY A 446 -52.39 -9.68 -23.73
C GLY A 446 -53.74 -9.82 -23.00
N ASP A 447 -53.70 -9.87 -21.66
CA ASP A 447 -54.63 -9.14 -20.75
C ASP A 447 -54.10 -9.22 -19.28
N PRO A 448 -54.24 -8.16 -18.46
CA PRO A 448 -53.76 -8.09 -17.08
C PRO A 448 -54.89 -8.32 -16.06
N ASN A 449 -54.62 -9.04 -14.96
CA ASN A 449 -55.22 -8.83 -13.63
C ASN A 449 -54.83 -9.96 -12.67
N HIS A 450 -54.19 -9.64 -11.54
CA HIS A 450 -54.62 -10.18 -10.25
C HIS A 450 -54.01 -9.41 -9.07
N THR A 451 -54.90 -8.72 -8.34
CA THR A 451 -54.73 -8.11 -7.03
C THR A 451 -54.78 -9.15 -5.91
N GLY A 452 -54.02 -8.93 -4.82
CA GLY A 452 -54.20 -9.61 -3.54
C GLY A 452 -53.22 -9.14 -2.47
N GLY A 453 -53.61 -8.14 -1.67
CA GLY A 453 -52.88 -7.69 -0.49
C GLY A 453 -53.39 -8.34 0.80
N VAL A 454 -52.51 -8.47 1.81
CA VAL A 454 -52.86 -8.72 3.22
C VAL A 454 -51.87 -7.98 4.13
N SER A 455 -52.40 -7.37 5.19
CA SER A 455 -51.76 -6.44 6.14
C SER A 455 -51.63 -7.03 7.57
N VAL A 456 -50.41 -6.90 8.16
CA VAL A 456 -49.91 -6.76 9.58
C VAL A 456 -50.55 -7.57 10.75
N PRO A 457 -49.79 -7.98 11.80
CA PRO A 457 -49.51 -7.10 12.95
C PRO A 457 -48.14 -7.27 13.67
N ALA A 458 -47.83 -6.32 14.56
CA ALA A 458 -46.60 -6.09 15.35
C ALA A 458 -46.31 -7.12 16.47
N PRO A 459 -45.07 -7.22 17.02
CA PRO A 459 -44.73 -8.20 18.04
C PRO A 459 -44.95 -7.70 19.48
N ALA A 460 -45.32 -8.65 20.34
CA ALA A 460 -45.69 -8.50 21.75
C ALA A 460 -44.51 -8.68 22.74
N GLN A 461 -44.77 -8.24 23.98
CA GLN A 461 -43.88 -8.11 25.14
C GLN A 461 -43.48 -9.44 25.84
N ASP A 462 -42.42 -9.31 26.65
CA ASP A 462 -41.69 -10.22 27.54
C ASP A 462 -42.45 -11.31 28.35
N SER A 463 -41.77 -12.45 28.58
CA SER A 463 -41.29 -12.96 29.90
C SER A 463 -40.89 -14.47 29.84
N PRO A 464 -40.31 -15.11 30.89
CA PRO A 464 -38.87 -15.33 31.08
C PRO A 464 -38.43 -16.82 31.08
N GLN A 465 -37.18 -17.14 30.70
CA GLN A 465 -36.55 -18.44 31.01
C GLN A 465 -35.09 -18.29 31.49
N SER A 466 -34.72 -19.25 32.34
CA SER A 466 -33.67 -19.31 33.38
C SER A 466 -32.20 -19.34 32.90
N PRO A 467 -31.23 -19.05 33.81
CA PRO A 467 -29.83 -18.83 33.49
C PRO A 467 -29.02 -20.12 33.55
N ASP A 468 -28.29 -20.44 32.47
CA ASP A 468 -27.00 -21.13 32.49
C ASP A 468 -26.59 -21.50 31.06
N GLN A 469 -26.10 -20.51 30.32
CA GLN A 469 -25.13 -20.75 29.24
C GLN A 469 -24.14 -19.59 29.24
N GLN A 470 -22.91 -19.89 29.66
CA GLN A 470 -21.75 -19.01 29.47
C GLN A 470 -21.56 -18.77 27.97
N GLN A 471 -22.16 -17.69 27.44
CA GLN A 471 -21.74 -17.10 26.18
C GLN A 471 -20.50 -16.25 26.46
N GLY A 472 -19.38 -16.63 25.85
CA GLY A 472 -18.22 -15.75 25.76
C GLY A 472 -18.61 -14.48 25.01
N THR A 473 -18.63 -13.36 25.72
CA THR A 473 -18.87 -12.04 25.15
C THR A 473 -17.67 -11.66 24.28
N TYR A 474 -17.82 -11.73 22.96
CA TYR A 474 -16.88 -11.06 22.06
C TYR A 474 -17.15 -9.56 22.14
N TYR A 475 -16.27 -8.83 22.84
CA TYR A 475 -16.25 -7.38 22.79
C TYR A 475 -15.82 -6.94 21.39
N THR A 476 -16.78 -6.54 20.55
CA THR A 476 -16.47 -5.85 19.30
C THR A 476 -16.24 -4.38 19.64
N TYR A 477 -14.98 -3.99 19.80
CA TYR A 477 -14.62 -2.58 19.98
C TYR A 477 -14.80 -1.82 18.66
N HIS A 478 -15.93 -1.13 18.51
CA HIS A 478 -16.11 -0.12 17.48
C HIS A 478 -15.44 1.18 17.95
N PHE A 479 -14.25 1.49 17.43
CA PHE A 479 -13.65 2.82 17.59
C PHE A 479 -14.15 3.73 16.47
N ILE A 480 -15.10 4.60 16.80
CA ILE A 480 -15.50 5.73 15.95
C ILE A 480 -14.59 6.90 16.31
N PHE A 481 -13.73 7.33 15.39
CA PHE A 481 -12.98 8.58 15.53
C PHE A 481 -13.87 9.75 15.09
N THR A 482 -14.51 10.43 16.03
CA THR A 482 -15.10 11.75 15.81
C THR A 482 -14.02 12.81 15.94
N LEU A 483 -13.68 13.50 14.84
CA LEU A 483 -12.92 14.74 14.87
C LEU A 483 -13.87 15.88 15.27
N GLU A 484 -14.01 16.12 16.57
CA GLU A 484 -14.62 17.37 17.04
C GLU A 484 -13.59 18.50 16.99
N SER A 485 -13.96 19.61 16.37
CA SER A 485 -13.19 20.85 16.34
C SER A 485 -13.24 21.51 17.72
N THR A 486 -12.31 21.19 18.61
CA THR A 486 -12.10 21.94 19.84
C THR A 486 -10.81 22.76 19.75
N ASN A 487 -10.94 24.05 20.10
CA ASN A 487 -9.86 25.02 20.23
C ASN A 487 -8.75 24.46 21.14
N LEU A 488 -7.66 23.96 20.54
CA LEU A 488 -6.48 23.56 21.29
C LEU A 488 -5.46 24.69 21.24
N GLY A 489 -5.24 25.28 22.42
CA GLY A 489 -4.26 26.31 22.69
C GLY A 489 -2.82 25.85 22.45
N GLU A 490 -1.93 26.83 22.53
CA GLU A 490 -0.51 26.81 22.20
C GLU A 490 0.23 25.52 22.60
N GLY A 491 0.84 24.84 21.62
CA GLY A 491 1.96 23.92 21.85
C GLY A 491 1.80 22.49 21.31
N ILE A 492 1.63 22.30 19.99
CA ILE A 492 1.96 21.03 19.30
C ILE A 492 2.56 21.35 17.91
N PRO A 493 3.67 20.71 17.48
CA PRO A 493 4.32 21.03 16.21
C PRO A 493 3.78 20.18 15.04
N ASN A 494 3.66 20.83 13.88
CA ASN A 494 3.72 20.32 12.50
C ASN A 494 2.66 19.29 12.01
N PRO A 495 1.89 19.58 10.93
CA PRO A 495 0.98 18.65 10.25
C PRO A 495 1.57 17.31 9.76
N SER A 496 2.90 17.17 9.67
CA SER A 496 3.57 15.88 9.47
C SER A 496 3.29 14.87 10.59
N HIS A 497 2.78 15.32 11.75
CA HIS A 497 2.35 14.43 12.84
C HIS A 497 0.95 13.83 12.65
N LEU A 498 0.08 14.38 11.77
CA LEU A 498 -1.22 13.77 11.48
C LEU A 498 -1.10 12.49 10.65
N GLN A 499 -0.03 12.35 9.86
CA GLN A 499 0.37 11.08 9.22
C GLN A 499 0.80 10.01 10.23
N LEU A 500 1.19 10.42 11.44
CA LEU A 500 1.89 9.61 12.43
C LEU A 500 0.98 9.11 13.55
N LEU A 501 -0.08 9.86 13.88
CA LEU A 501 -1.02 9.50 14.96
C LEU A 501 -1.87 8.27 14.65
N ALA A 502 -2.11 7.93 13.38
CA ALA A 502 -2.86 6.74 12.98
C ALA A 502 -1.99 5.49 12.78
N THR A 503 -0.71 5.66 12.41
CA THR A 503 0.17 4.55 12.02
C THR A 503 0.98 3.98 13.18
N TYR A 504 1.43 4.81 14.11
CA TYR A 504 2.33 4.36 15.20
C TYR A 504 1.65 3.51 16.28
N PRO A 505 0.44 3.84 16.78
CA PRO A 505 -0.25 2.99 17.74
C PRO A 505 -0.58 1.61 17.15
N LEU A 506 -0.95 1.55 15.87
CA LEU A 506 -1.26 0.30 15.18
C LEU A 506 -0.01 -0.55 14.94
N MET A 507 1.11 0.06 14.53
CA MET A 507 2.40 -0.64 14.39
C MET A 507 2.90 -1.20 15.73
N TYR A 508 2.83 -0.42 16.82
CA TYR A 508 3.30 -0.88 18.12
C TYR A 508 2.42 -2.01 18.69
N PHE A 509 1.10 -1.95 18.45
CA PHE A 509 0.16 -2.99 18.87
C PHE A 509 0.31 -4.28 18.04
N ILE A 510 0.59 -4.19 16.74
CA ILE A 510 0.84 -5.37 15.89
C ILE A 510 2.22 -6.00 16.21
N GLN A 511 3.24 -5.18 16.50
CA GLN A 511 4.61 -5.68 16.73
C GLN A 511 4.86 -6.17 18.16
N TYR A 512 4.10 -5.68 19.15
CA TYR A 512 4.33 -6.02 20.57
C TYR A 512 3.06 -6.42 21.35
N GLY A 513 1.86 -6.35 20.75
CA GLY A 513 0.57 -6.53 21.42
C GLY A 513 -0.01 -7.94 21.38
N ALA A 514 0.77 -8.96 21.06
CA ALA A 514 0.38 -10.36 21.25
C ALA A 514 0.82 -10.89 22.63
N TYR A 515 0.44 -10.19 23.70
CA TYR A 515 0.44 -10.76 25.04
C TYR A 515 -1.01 -10.83 25.50
N THR A 516 -1.59 -12.02 25.45
CA THR A 516 -2.79 -12.37 26.21
C THR A 516 -2.47 -12.19 27.69
N VAL A 517 -2.95 -11.10 28.29
CA VAL A 517 -2.99 -10.96 29.75
C VAL A 517 -4.23 -11.69 30.23
N GLU A 518 -4.14 -13.02 30.31
CA GLU A 518 -5.02 -13.79 31.19
C GLU A 518 -4.45 -13.72 32.60
N SER A 519 -4.95 -12.75 33.38
CA SER A 519 -5.22 -12.88 34.81
C SER A 519 -5.33 -11.50 35.45
N GLU A 520 -6.43 -11.30 36.18
CA GLU A 520 -6.58 -10.19 37.10
C GLU A 520 -5.45 -10.23 38.13
N LYS A 521 -4.63 -9.16 38.19
CA LYS A 521 -3.67 -8.78 39.27
C LYS A 521 -2.16 -8.81 39.00
N GLU A 522 -1.67 -8.47 37.81
CA GLU A 522 -0.24 -8.11 37.67
C GLU A 522 0.00 -6.71 37.10
N SER A 523 0.99 -6.04 37.71
CA SER A 523 1.32 -4.63 37.49
C SER A 523 1.78 -4.37 36.06
N ILE A 524 1.12 -3.40 35.43
CA ILE A 524 1.46 -2.81 34.14
C ILE A 524 2.98 -2.52 34.05
N PRO A 525 3.71 -3.06 33.04
CA PRO A 525 5.12 -2.78 32.86
C PRO A 525 5.39 -1.28 32.68
N GLN A 526 6.47 -0.78 33.26
CA GLN A 526 6.88 0.65 33.33
C GLN A 526 6.85 1.41 31.98
N GLY A 527 6.83 0.71 30.84
CA GLY A 527 6.64 1.30 29.50
C GLY A 527 5.24 1.88 29.26
N PHE A 528 4.19 1.29 29.82
CA PHE A 528 2.80 1.79 29.69
C PHE A 528 2.52 3.00 30.59
N ALA A 529 3.24 3.13 31.72
CA ALA A 529 3.14 4.31 32.59
C ALA A 529 3.61 5.60 31.89
N ASN A 530 4.48 5.48 30.89
CA ASN A 530 4.92 6.62 30.08
C ASN A 530 3.90 7.01 29.01
N LEU A 531 3.09 6.05 28.52
CA LEU A 531 1.98 6.32 27.61
C LEU A 531 0.84 7.06 28.34
N GLY A 532 0.50 6.64 29.55
CA GLY A 532 -0.48 7.33 30.40
C GLY A 532 -0.06 8.75 30.79
N ARG A 533 1.24 9.03 30.98
CA ARG A 533 1.76 10.39 31.21
C ARG A 533 1.79 11.25 29.94
N TYR A 534 1.88 10.65 28.76
CA TYR A 534 1.82 11.37 27.49
C TYR A 534 0.38 11.72 27.10
N LEU A 535 -0.55 10.80 27.38
CA LEU A 535 -1.98 11.02 27.14
C LEU A 535 -2.60 12.00 28.15
N ASN A 536 -2.15 12.04 29.41
CA ASN A 536 -2.62 13.04 30.39
C ASN A 536 -2.10 14.47 30.16
N LYS A 537 -1.22 14.71 29.17
CA LYS A 537 -0.81 16.06 28.74
C LYS A 537 -1.64 16.60 27.58
N ILE A 538 -2.52 15.77 27.02
CA ILE A 538 -3.55 16.14 26.08
C ILE A 538 -4.84 16.01 26.89
N ASP A 539 -5.59 17.09 27.07
CA ASP A 539 -6.75 17.17 27.96
C ASP A 539 -7.96 16.37 27.41
N LEU A 540 -7.77 15.08 27.14
CA LEU A 540 -8.70 14.22 26.41
C LEU A 540 -9.49 13.25 27.30
N PHE A 541 -9.28 13.25 28.62
CA PHE A 541 -10.09 12.48 29.56
C PHE A 541 -10.18 13.18 30.91
N GLN A 542 -11.08 14.15 31.02
CA GLN A 542 -11.77 14.42 32.28
C GLN A 542 -13.27 14.26 32.01
N ASP A 543 -13.92 13.52 32.90
CA ASP A 543 -15.34 13.17 32.91
C ASP A 543 -15.80 12.06 31.94
N THR A 544 -15.60 10.82 32.38
CA THR A 544 -16.60 9.78 32.11
C THR A 544 -16.91 9.06 33.42
N THR A 545 -17.94 9.57 34.10
CA THR A 545 -18.57 8.89 35.23
C THR A 545 -19.21 7.60 34.72
N ILE A 546 -18.86 6.49 35.37
CA ILE A 546 -19.42 5.16 35.16
C ILE A 546 -20.94 5.19 35.37
N MET A 547 -21.70 4.73 34.36
CA MET A 547 -22.93 3.96 34.56
C MET A 547 -23.01 2.84 33.52
#